data_AF-A0A849Z2K0-F1
#
_entry.id   AF-A0A849Z2K0-F1
#
_cell.length_a   1.000
_cell.length_b   1.000
_cell.length_c   1.000
_cell.angle_alpha   90.00
_cell.angle_beta   90.00
_cell.angle_gamma   90.00
#
_symmetry.space_group_name_H-M   'P 1'
#
loop_
_entity.id
_entity.type
_entity.pdbx_description
1 polymer ?
#
loop_
_entity_poly.entity_id
_entity_poly.type
_entity_poly.pdbx_seq_one_letter_code
_entity_poly.pdbx_strand_id
1 'polypeptide(L)'
;LRSLAAGDIDGGGDIELITVTTQNLEANGQHDIIFAVKSDGSTVAGFPPNTSGASGCDDACYVYNGYDQNVAIGDVDGNGVSDIFATQDNSYNSLHDGTGRAFDCAPGFEDKTKFLGVRGLHDFAEAQQGYAEDEDTALQAHSTNTAPAIADLDGDGQAELVYIASVQNAAQTDREKGVALWVMNNDGTRPSAWSTPLHFPGYLSGLWDYGETNIVAITNQVTVADIDPTRAGPEMIFAGFDGKIHAVDARANIIFEVSYTQSDIVATGGIVVADLSRDGAPEIVFTTYSTQEGYGELFVLDGGGNLLHRLALPGRGAMPVPTIADADGDGTLDIVVSLKDSENGGPQVQVYRVEGSSDNCLLWPTGRGTTFRDGYLPPG
;
A
#
# COMPACT_ATOMS: atom_id res chain seq x y z
N LEU A 1 12.19 9.32 8.19
CA LEU A 1 11.50 9.31 6.88
C LEU A 1 11.61 7.90 6.31
N ARG A 2 10.51 7.15 6.34
CA ARG A 2 10.45 5.82 5.69
C ARG A 2 9.58 5.82 4.43
N SER A 3 8.80 6.89 4.27
CA SER A 3 7.83 7.06 3.20
C SER A 3 7.85 8.50 2.74
N LEU A 4 7.67 8.69 1.44
CA LEU A 4 7.59 9.98 0.77
C LEU A 4 6.58 9.84 -0.37
N ALA A 5 5.61 10.73 -0.39
CA ALA A 5 4.66 10.89 -1.47
C ALA A 5 4.43 12.39 -1.70
N ALA A 6 3.81 12.73 -2.82
CA ALA A 6 3.52 14.12 -3.19
C ALA A 6 2.08 14.27 -3.65
N GLY A 7 1.48 15.43 -3.42
CA GLY A 7 0.13 15.76 -3.89
C GLY A 7 -0.27 17.18 -3.53
N ASP A 8 -1.34 17.68 -4.15
CA ASP A 8 -1.94 18.99 -3.86
C ASP A 8 -2.89 18.83 -2.68
N ILE A 9 -2.36 19.04 -1.47
CA ILE A 9 -3.13 18.86 -0.24
C ILE A 9 -3.81 20.16 0.20
N ASP A 10 -3.37 21.33 -0.29
CA ASP A 10 -3.97 22.62 0.07
C ASP A 10 -4.91 23.21 -1.00
N GLY A 11 -5.07 22.53 -2.14
CA GLY A 11 -5.95 22.90 -3.25
C GLY A 11 -5.43 24.09 -4.06
N GLY A 12 -4.17 24.45 -3.87
CA GLY A 12 -3.51 25.59 -4.50
C GLY A 12 -2.95 25.30 -5.90
N GLY A 13 -2.88 24.03 -6.30
CA GLY A 13 -2.26 23.55 -7.54
C GLY A 13 -0.73 23.42 -7.47
N ASP A 14 -0.11 23.87 -6.37
CA ASP A 14 1.28 23.52 -6.04
C ASP A 14 1.30 22.13 -5.39
N ILE A 15 2.43 21.42 -5.53
CA ILE A 15 2.57 20.07 -5.00
C ILE A 15 3.38 20.10 -3.69
N GLU A 16 2.79 19.58 -2.63
CA GLU A 16 3.45 19.36 -1.34
C GLU A 16 4.13 17.99 -1.30
N LEU A 17 5.20 17.88 -0.50
CA LEU A 17 5.81 16.60 -0.13
C LEU A 17 5.34 16.19 1.26
N ILE A 18 4.82 14.98 1.36
CA ILE A 18 4.34 14.39 2.61
C ILE A 18 5.27 13.25 2.96
N THR A 19 5.67 13.19 4.22
CA THR A 19 6.53 12.14 4.74
C THR A 19 5.98 11.55 6.00
N VAL A 20 6.26 10.25 6.18
CA VAL A 20 5.94 9.54 7.41
C VAL A 20 7.24 9.09 8.10
N THR A 21 7.28 9.24 9.43
CA THR A 21 8.46 8.98 10.24
C THR A 21 8.28 7.82 11.23
N THR A 22 9.41 7.14 11.50
CA THR A 22 9.57 6.11 12.54
C THR A 22 10.02 6.68 13.88
N GLN A 23 10.33 7.98 13.93
CA GLN A 23 10.69 8.65 15.17
C GLN A 23 9.47 9.43 15.62
N ASN A 24 9.07 9.21 16.88
CA ASN A 24 7.98 9.97 17.47
C ASN A 24 8.27 11.47 17.38
N LEU A 25 7.42 12.19 16.67
CA LEU A 25 7.33 13.64 16.82
C LEU A 25 6.45 13.88 18.05
N GLU A 26 7.00 14.51 19.07
CA GLU A 26 6.30 14.70 20.35
C GLU A 26 6.35 16.17 20.77
N ALA A 27 5.18 16.77 20.94
CA ALA A 27 5.02 18.08 21.55
C ALA A 27 3.61 18.18 22.14
N ASN A 28 3.44 19.05 23.14
CA ASN A 28 2.14 19.33 23.75
C ASN A 28 1.40 18.07 24.28
N GLY A 29 2.14 17.01 24.62
CA GLY A 29 1.58 15.74 25.10
C GLY A 29 0.97 14.87 24.00
N GLN A 30 1.18 15.19 22.72
CA GLN A 30 0.70 14.41 21.58
C GLN A 30 1.85 13.83 20.75
N HIS A 31 1.56 12.72 20.07
CA HIS A 31 2.48 12.03 19.17
C HIS A 31 2.08 12.26 17.71
N ASP A 32 3.05 12.36 16.83
CA ASP A 32 2.88 12.54 15.40
C ASP A 32 3.84 11.67 14.59
N ILE A 33 3.41 11.36 13.38
CA ILE A 33 4.19 10.63 12.38
C ILE A 33 4.21 11.30 11.01
N ILE A 34 3.37 12.32 10.76
CA ILE A 34 3.20 12.93 9.44
C ILE A 34 3.84 14.32 9.41
N PHE A 35 4.64 14.60 8.38
CA PHE A 35 5.19 15.92 8.10
C PHE A 35 4.88 16.30 6.65
N ALA A 36 4.45 17.54 6.41
CA ALA A 36 4.21 18.06 5.07
C ALA A 36 5.02 19.33 4.83
N VAL A 37 5.65 19.43 3.65
CA VAL A 37 6.43 20.59 3.21
C VAL A 37 5.98 21.07 1.85
N LYS A 38 5.99 22.40 1.68
CA LYS A 38 5.78 23.06 0.40
C LYS A 38 7.02 22.96 -0.48
N SER A 39 6.86 23.29 -1.75
CA SER A 39 7.94 23.31 -2.75
C SER A 39 9.09 24.28 -2.40
N ASP A 40 8.84 25.31 -1.58
CA ASP A 40 9.86 26.25 -1.08
C ASP A 40 10.60 25.74 0.18
N GLY A 41 10.25 24.55 0.68
CA GLY A 41 10.82 23.92 1.86
C GLY A 41 10.20 24.36 3.19
N SER A 42 9.20 25.25 3.18
CA SER A 42 8.45 25.61 4.38
C SER A 42 7.47 24.50 4.78
N THR A 43 7.17 24.40 6.08
CA THR A 43 6.18 23.44 6.59
C THR A 43 4.76 23.89 6.24
N VAL A 44 3.92 22.96 5.82
CA VAL A 44 2.49 23.22 5.58
C VAL A 44 1.81 23.54 6.91
N ALA A 45 0.96 24.58 6.92
CA ALA A 45 0.25 24.98 8.13
C ALA A 45 -0.59 23.81 8.68
N GLY A 46 -0.54 23.60 9.99
CA GLY A 46 -1.19 22.47 10.65
C GLY A 46 -0.31 21.23 10.78
N PHE A 47 0.80 21.09 10.06
CA PHE A 47 1.69 19.94 10.20
C PHE A 47 2.88 20.22 11.15
N PRO A 48 3.32 19.24 11.97
CA PRO A 48 2.70 17.92 12.19
C PRO A 48 1.34 18.01 12.92
N PRO A 49 0.33 17.21 12.51
CA PRO A 49 -1.09 17.49 12.79
C PRO A 49 -1.49 17.40 14.26
N ASN A 50 -1.02 16.42 15.01
CA ASN A 50 -1.39 16.27 16.43
C ASN A 50 -0.64 17.27 17.31
N THR A 51 0.69 17.32 17.19
CA THR A 51 1.57 18.19 17.95
C THR A 51 1.32 19.69 17.71
N SER A 52 0.80 20.08 16.55
CA SER A 52 0.31 21.44 16.27
C SER A 52 -1.07 21.72 16.88
N GLY A 53 -1.84 20.67 17.20
CA GLY A 53 -3.23 20.70 17.64
C GLY A 53 -4.25 20.78 16.49
N ALA A 54 -3.80 20.82 15.23
CA ALA A 54 -4.69 20.93 14.07
C ALA A 54 -5.58 19.69 13.86
N SER A 55 -5.09 18.50 14.23
CA SER A 55 -5.84 17.26 14.04
C SER A 55 -7.17 17.23 14.79
N GLY A 56 -7.24 17.89 15.95
CA GLY A 56 -8.33 17.71 16.89
C GLY A 56 -8.38 16.32 17.50
N CYS A 57 -7.28 15.56 17.47
CA CYS A 57 -7.18 14.29 18.16
C CYS A 57 -7.27 14.47 19.68
N ASP A 58 -8.05 13.59 20.30
CA ASP A 58 -8.21 13.47 21.74
C ASP A 58 -7.48 12.22 22.27
N ASP A 59 -7.71 11.88 23.54
CA ASP A 59 -7.09 10.74 24.22
C ASP A 59 -7.50 9.38 23.62
N ALA A 60 -8.49 9.35 22.72
CA ALA A 60 -8.94 8.13 22.06
C ALA A 60 -8.27 7.89 20.69
N CYS A 61 -7.46 8.84 20.20
CA CYS A 61 -6.62 8.63 19.02
C CYS A 61 -5.40 7.76 19.36
N TYR A 62 -5.08 6.82 18.48
CA TYR A 62 -3.89 6.00 18.58
C TYR A 62 -2.95 6.29 17.41
N VAL A 63 -1.76 6.80 17.76
CA VAL A 63 -0.73 7.18 16.81
C VAL A 63 0.56 6.47 17.19
N TYR A 64 1.10 5.72 16.25
CA TYR A 64 2.32 4.95 16.43
C TYR A 64 3.14 4.95 15.13
N ASN A 65 4.44 4.71 15.28
CA ASN A 65 5.46 4.86 14.25
C ASN A 65 5.05 4.34 12.87
N GLY A 66 5.55 5.02 11.83
CA GLY A 66 5.32 4.60 10.46
C GLY A 66 6.53 3.95 9.80
N TYR A 67 6.35 2.82 9.12
CA TYR A 67 7.41 2.09 8.42
C TYR A 67 7.05 1.82 6.95
N ASP A 68 8.08 1.70 6.11
CA ASP A 68 8.03 1.13 4.77
C ASP A 68 6.84 1.51 3.84
N GLN A 69 6.91 2.69 3.21
CA GLN A 69 5.96 3.15 2.18
C GLN A 69 4.50 3.35 2.64
N ASN A 70 4.27 3.51 3.94
CA ASN A 70 2.98 3.68 4.60
C ASN A 70 2.26 5.04 4.42
N VAL A 71 2.22 5.60 3.22
CA VAL A 71 1.41 6.80 2.93
C VAL A 71 0.78 6.75 1.55
N ALA A 72 -0.49 7.11 1.47
CA ALA A 72 -1.21 7.43 0.24
C ALA A 72 -1.76 8.86 0.31
N ILE A 73 -1.89 9.51 -0.84
CA ILE A 73 -2.37 10.88 -0.99
C ILE A 73 -3.42 10.92 -2.08
N GLY A 74 -4.64 11.32 -1.76
CA GLY A 74 -5.75 11.33 -2.71
C GLY A 74 -7.02 11.88 -2.07
N ASP A 75 -7.93 12.39 -2.87
CA ASP A 75 -9.22 12.91 -2.39
C ASP A 75 -10.12 11.75 -1.92
N VAL A 76 -10.45 11.72 -0.64
CA VAL A 76 -11.29 10.67 -0.04
C VAL A 76 -12.70 11.14 0.28
N ASP A 77 -13.03 12.41 0.08
CA ASP A 77 -14.33 13.00 0.42
C ASP A 77 -15.03 13.72 -0.74
N GLY A 78 -14.41 13.73 -1.92
CA GLY A 78 -14.94 14.27 -3.17
C GLY A 78 -14.88 15.80 -3.25
N ASN A 79 -14.06 16.45 -2.41
CA ASN A 79 -13.95 17.91 -2.39
C ASN A 79 -12.96 18.48 -3.44
N GLY A 80 -12.22 17.62 -4.14
CA GLY A 80 -11.22 17.97 -5.16
C GLY A 80 -9.84 18.35 -4.62
N VAL A 81 -9.58 18.17 -3.33
CA VAL A 81 -8.30 18.41 -2.64
C VAL A 81 -7.80 17.08 -2.08
N SER A 82 -6.50 16.83 -2.18
CA SER A 82 -5.97 15.55 -1.72
C SER A 82 -5.88 15.46 -0.19
N ASP A 83 -6.30 14.32 0.35
CA ASP A 83 -6.15 13.95 1.75
C ASP A 83 -4.94 13.02 1.94
N ILE A 84 -4.59 12.74 3.20
CA ILE A 84 -3.41 11.97 3.58
C ILE A 84 -3.84 10.77 4.41
N PHE A 85 -3.65 9.57 3.85
CA PHE A 85 -3.86 8.30 4.54
C PHE A 85 -2.52 7.65 4.88
N ALA A 86 -2.22 7.47 6.17
CA ALA A 86 -0.99 6.86 6.64
C ALA A 86 -1.27 5.67 7.57
N THR A 87 -0.80 4.50 7.18
CA THR A 87 -0.87 3.28 8.00
C THR A 87 0.24 3.26 9.05
N GLN A 88 0.09 2.48 10.12
CA GLN A 88 0.97 2.57 11.30
C GLN A 88 1.42 1.19 11.79
N ASP A 89 2.50 1.15 12.58
CA ASP A 89 3.01 -0.05 13.28
C ASP A 89 2.14 -0.45 14.49
N ASN A 90 0.83 -0.56 14.25
CA ASN A 90 -0.19 -1.01 15.19
C ASN A 90 -1.44 -1.44 14.38
N SER A 91 -2.60 -1.51 15.03
CA SER A 91 -3.90 -1.83 14.43
C SER A 91 -4.76 -0.60 14.12
N TYR A 92 -4.19 0.61 14.09
CA TYR A 92 -4.85 1.89 13.83
C TYR A 92 -4.18 2.59 12.64
N ASN A 93 -4.88 3.53 12.01
CA ASN A 93 -4.34 4.27 10.87
C ASN A 93 -4.68 5.76 11.00
N SER A 94 -3.88 6.61 10.36
CA SER A 94 -4.05 8.07 10.32
C SER A 94 -4.71 8.52 9.03
N LEU A 95 -5.73 9.38 9.15
CA LEU A 95 -6.38 10.03 8.00
C LEU A 95 -6.59 11.51 8.32
N HIS A 96 -6.02 12.37 7.48
CA HIS A 96 -6.04 13.82 7.66
C HIS A 96 -6.34 14.53 6.34
N ASP A 97 -7.05 15.64 6.41
CA ASP A 97 -7.08 16.58 5.28
C ASP A 97 -5.79 17.40 5.22
N GLY A 98 -5.58 18.17 4.15
CA GLY A 98 -4.37 18.97 4.00
C GLY A 98 -4.25 20.21 4.89
N THR A 99 -5.22 20.46 5.78
CA THR A 99 -5.06 21.40 6.91
C THR A 99 -4.48 20.72 8.15
N GLY A 100 -4.30 19.40 8.10
CA GLY A 100 -3.87 18.55 9.22
C GLY A 100 -5.02 18.07 10.10
N ARG A 101 -6.27 18.49 9.84
CA ARG A 101 -7.44 18.05 10.61
C ARG A 101 -7.66 16.54 10.39
N ALA A 102 -7.81 15.80 11.48
CA ALA A 102 -8.18 14.40 11.39
C ALA A 102 -9.65 14.25 11.01
N PHE A 103 -9.93 13.30 10.11
CA PHE A 103 -11.30 12.90 9.78
C PHE A 103 -12.03 12.37 11.01
N ASP A 104 -13.32 12.71 11.11
CA ASP A 104 -14.20 12.23 12.17
C ASP A 104 -14.59 10.78 11.87
N CYS A 105 -14.75 9.96 12.91
CA CYS A 105 -15.35 8.63 12.71
C CYS A 105 -16.88 8.70 12.78
N ALA A 106 -17.56 7.74 12.16
CA ALA A 106 -19.02 7.67 12.20
C ALA A 106 -19.56 7.51 13.64
N PRO A 107 -20.80 7.98 13.94
CA PRO A 107 -21.40 7.90 15.29
C PRO A 107 -21.59 6.49 15.89
N GLY A 108 -21.25 5.42 15.16
CA GLY A 108 -21.34 4.04 15.63
C GLY A 108 -20.09 3.51 16.33
N PHE A 109 -19.01 4.29 16.40
CA PHE A 109 -17.79 3.91 17.12
C PHE A 109 -17.84 4.40 18.57
N GLU A 110 -17.82 3.48 19.53
CA GLU A 110 -17.98 3.77 20.95
C GLU A 110 -16.79 4.55 21.51
N ASP A 111 -17.08 5.69 22.15
CA ASP A 111 -16.09 6.59 22.74
C ASP A 111 -14.96 6.99 21.77
N LYS A 112 -15.26 7.09 20.46
CA LYS A 112 -14.35 7.61 19.43
C LYS A 112 -14.97 8.80 18.73
N THR A 113 -14.13 9.77 18.41
CA THR A 113 -14.51 10.96 17.65
C THR A 113 -13.76 11.07 16.33
N LYS A 114 -12.57 10.49 16.25
CA LYS A 114 -11.67 10.54 15.09
C LYS A 114 -11.42 9.17 14.49
N PHE A 115 -11.19 9.14 13.18
CA PHE A 115 -10.79 7.95 12.42
C PHE A 115 -9.58 7.23 13.07
N LEU A 116 -8.64 7.99 13.63
CA LEU A 116 -7.43 7.49 14.29
C LEU A 116 -7.70 6.63 15.53
N GLY A 117 -8.93 6.66 16.05
CA GLY A 117 -9.38 5.82 17.15
C GLY A 117 -10.02 4.50 16.72
N VAL A 118 -10.21 4.26 15.41
CA VAL A 118 -10.86 3.06 14.88
C VAL A 118 -9.85 1.91 14.79
N ARG A 119 -10.01 0.90 15.63
CA ARG A 119 -9.16 -0.31 15.65
C ARG A 119 -9.55 -1.24 14.49
N GLY A 120 -8.56 -1.70 13.73
CA GLY A 120 -8.73 -2.65 12.63
C GLY A 120 -9.00 -4.08 13.09
N LEU A 121 -10.16 -4.35 13.69
CA LEU A 121 -10.64 -5.69 14.05
C LEU A 121 -11.40 -6.34 12.89
N HIS A 122 -11.21 -7.64 12.65
CA HIS A 122 -11.89 -8.34 11.55
C HIS A 122 -13.41 -8.34 11.74
N ASP A 123 -13.88 -8.55 12.97
CA ASP A 123 -15.28 -8.36 13.33
C ASP A 123 -15.57 -6.85 13.40
N PHE A 124 -16.50 -6.39 12.58
CA PHE A 124 -16.88 -4.98 12.53
C PHE A 124 -17.59 -4.51 13.80
N ALA A 125 -18.36 -5.38 14.46
CA ALA A 125 -19.01 -5.02 15.71
C ALA A 125 -17.98 -4.79 16.83
N GLU A 126 -16.92 -5.61 16.87
CA GLU A 126 -15.81 -5.39 17.80
C GLU A 126 -14.99 -4.14 17.44
N ALA A 127 -14.84 -3.82 16.15
CA ALA A 127 -14.24 -2.56 15.72
C ALA A 127 -15.08 -1.34 16.18
N GLN A 128 -16.41 -1.44 16.11
CA GLN A 128 -17.34 -0.42 16.59
C GLN A 128 -17.27 -0.23 18.11
N GLN A 129 -17.19 -1.31 18.89
CA GLN A 129 -17.03 -1.21 20.35
C GLN A 129 -15.59 -0.77 20.77
N GLY A 130 -14.60 -0.94 19.87
CA GLY A 130 -13.22 -0.50 20.05
C GLY A 130 -12.29 -1.53 20.72
N TYR A 131 -12.80 -2.70 21.09
CA TYR A 131 -12.03 -3.78 21.70
C TYR A 131 -12.61 -5.14 21.29
N ALA A 132 -11.84 -6.23 21.42
CA ALA A 132 -12.36 -7.58 21.18
C ALA A 132 -12.84 -8.22 22.49
N GLU A 133 -13.92 -9.01 22.43
CA GLU A 133 -14.45 -9.71 23.62
C GLU A 133 -13.51 -10.82 24.10
N ASP A 134 -12.80 -11.46 23.15
CA ASP A 134 -11.76 -12.46 23.42
C ASP A 134 -10.53 -12.14 22.57
N GLU A 135 -9.57 -11.41 23.15
CA GLU A 135 -8.37 -11.00 22.43
C GLU A 135 -7.49 -12.18 21.99
N ASP A 136 -7.59 -13.35 22.64
CA ASP A 136 -6.79 -14.52 22.28
C ASP A 136 -7.23 -15.12 20.93
N THR A 137 -8.49 -14.93 20.53
CA THR A 137 -9.07 -15.52 19.31
C THR A 137 -9.49 -14.51 18.26
N ALA A 138 -9.88 -13.29 18.64
CA ALA A 138 -10.24 -12.24 17.71
C ALA A 138 -9.06 -11.83 16.83
N LEU A 139 -9.31 -11.57 15.54
CA LEU A 139 -8.28 -11.20 14.57
C LEU A 139 -8.25 -9.69 14.37
N GLN A 140 -7.05 -9.13 14.24
CA GLN A 140 -6.84 -7.72 13.93
C GLN A 140 -5.76 -7.51 12.86
N ALA A 141 -5.83 -6.37 12.21
CA ALA A 141 -4.77 -5.83 11.38
C ALA A 141 -3.51 -5.50 12.22
N HIS A 142 -2.37 -5.64 11.57
CA HIS A 142 -1.10 -5.10 12.00
C HIS A 142 -0.39 -4.51 10.78
N SER A 143 -0.36 -3.18 10.71
CA SER A 143 -0.11 -2.42 9.47
C SER A 143 1.32 -1.88 9.33
N THR A 144 2.31 -2.53 9.97
CA THR A 144 3.71 -2.05 10.05
C THR A 144 4.33 -1.77 8.68
N ASN A 145 4.33 -2.74 7.78
CA ASN A 145 4.93 -2.64 6.44
C ASN A 145 3.89 -2.43 5.36
N THR A 146 2.79 -1.76 5.68
CA THR A 146 1.65 -1.63 4.79
C THR A 146 1.78 -0.39 3.93
N ALA A 147 1.83 -0.56 2.60
CA ALA A 147 1.78 0.53 1.65
C ALA A 147 0.33 0.67 1.13
N PRO A 148 -0.47 1.64 1.64
CA PRO A 148 -1.90 1.73 1.35
C PRO A 148 -2.16 2.28 -0.06
N ALA A 149 -3.42 2.28 -0.49
CA ALA A 149 -3.88 3.00 -1.67
C ALA A 149 -5.20 3.73 -1.36
N ILE A 150 -5.56 4.68 -2.21
CA ILE A 150 -6.85 5.35 -2.23
C ILE A 150 -7.45 5.12 -3.62
N ALA A 151 -8.69 4.65 -3.69
CA ALA A 151 -9.34 4.38 -4.97
C ALA A 151 -10.87 4.37 -4.83
N ASP A 152 -11.57 4.91 -5.83
CA ASP A 152 -13.01 4.73 -5.98
C ASP A 152 -13.27 3.30 -6.50
N LEU A 153 -13.65 2.40 -5.59
CA LEU A 153 -13.83 0.98 -5.93
C LEU A 153 -15.23 0.70 -6.46
N ASP A 154 -16.25 1.44 -6.00
CA ASP A 154 -17.64 1.17 -6.34
C ASP A 154 -18.25 2.11 -7.39
N GLY A 155 -17.49 3.13 -7.81
CA GLY A 155 -17.82 4.08 -8.86
C GLY A 155 -18.81 5.16 -8.40
N ASP A 156 -18.89 5.45 -7.10
CA ASP A 156 -19.80 6.46 -6.55
C ASP A 156 -19.22 7.88 -6.56
N GLY A 157 -17.94 8.04 -6.92
CA GLY A 157 -17.23 9.31 -6.96
C GLY A 157 -16.52 9.70 -5.66
N GLN A 158 -16.63 8.89 -4.60
CA GLN A 158 -15.82 8.98 -3.39
C GLN A 158 -14.82 7.84 -3.39
N ALA A 159 -13.60 8.11 -2.89
CA ALA A 159 -12.58 7.07 -2.85
C ALA A 159 -12.55 6.36 -1.50
N GLU A 160 -12.40 5.04 -1.54
CA GLU A 160 -12.14 4.21 -0.38
C GLU A 160 -10.64 4.14 -0.05
N LEU A 161 -10.37 3.88 1.22
CA LEU A 161 -9.04 3.54 1.74
C LEU A 161 -8.80 2.04 1.56
N VAL A 162 -7.75 1.67 0.85
CA VAL A 162 -7.42 0.28 0.55
C VAL A 162 -6.06 -0.08 1.13
N TYR A 163 -5.94 -1.20 1.84
CA TYR A 163 -4.63 -1.61 2.36
C TYR A 163 -4.52 -3.10 2.65
N ILE A 164 -3.30 -3.64 2.58
CA ILE A 164 -2.97 -4.99 3.03
C ILE A 164 -2.34 -4.92 4.41
N ALA A 165 -2.85 -5.66 5.38
CA ALA A 165 -2.23 -5.78 6.69
C ALA A 165 -1.86 -7.22 7.00
N SER A 166 -0.76 -7.42 7.72
CA SER A 166 -0.51 -8.69 8.40
C SER A 166 -1.61 -8.95 9.43
N VAL A 167 -1.96 -10.22 9.63
CA VAL A 167 -3.02 -10.61 10.57
C VAL A 167 -2.41 -11.22 11.82
N GLN A 168 -2.85 -10.75 12.98
CA GLN A 168 -2.52 -11.32 14.28
C GLN A 168 -3.79 -11.48 15.11
N ASN A 169 -3.75 -12.30 16.17
CA ASN A 169 -4.81 -12.19 17.18
C ASN A 169 -4.69 -10.85 17.94
N ALA A 170 -5.80 -10.39 18.51
CA ALA A 170 -5.88 -9.10 19.21
C ALA A 170 -4.95 -9.03 20.43
N ALA A 171 -4.67 -10.17 21.07
CA ALA A 171 -3.72 -10.31 22.18
C ALA A 171 -2.25 -10.23 21.71
N GLN A 172 -2.00 -10.23 20.40
CA GLN A 172 -0.67 -10.14 19.77
C GLN A 172 0.28 -11.29 20.13
N THR A 173 -0.26 -12.43 20.53
CA THR A 173 0.49 -13.64 20.89
C THR A 173 0.63 -14.63 19.73
N ASP A 174 -0.15 -14.45 18.66
CA ASP A 174 -0.13 -15.26 17.45
C ASP A 174 -0.21 -14.34 16.21
N ARG A 175 0.92 -14.18 15.52
CA ARG A 175 1.14 -13.19 14.45
C ARG A 175 1.25 -13.79 13.05
N GLU A 176 1.34 -15.10 12.92
CA GLU A 176 1.59 -15.78 11.64
C GLU A 176 0.27 -16.22 10.99
N LYS A 177 -0.70 -15.30 10.91
CA LYS A 177 -2.05 -15.58 10.39
C LYS A 177 -2.24 -15.08 8.96
N GLY A 178 -1.16 -14.95 8.21
CA GLY A 178 -1.20 -14.45 6.82
C GLY A 178 -1.51 -12.96 6.73
N VAL A 179 -2.26 -12.57 5.70
CA VAL A 179 -2.60 -11.17 5.41
C VAL A 179 -4.10 -11.00 5.17
N ALA A 180 -4.61 -9.79 5.35
CA ALA A 180 -5.96 -9.43 4.95
C ALA A 180 -5.96 -8.16 4.09
N LEU A 181 -6.83 -8.15 3.08
CA LEU A 181 -7.13 -6.97 2.26
C LEU A 181 -8.32 -6.23 2.89
N TRP A 182 -8.09 -4.94 3.15
CA TRP A 182 -9.02 -4.03 3.80
C TRP A 182 -9.48 -2.96 2.83
N VAL A 183 -10.77 -2.62 2.94
CA VAL A 183 -11.41 -1.47 2.29
C VAL A 183 -12.24 -0.75 3.34
N MET A 184 -12.03 0.55 3.49
CA MET A 184 -12.69 1.39 4.49
C MET A 184 -13.13 2.73 3.89
N ASN A 185 -14.24 3.26 4.38
CA ASN A 185 -14.66 4.62 4.09
C ASN A 185 -13.84 5.62 4.93
N ASN A 186 -13.86 6.90 4.54
CA ASN A 186 -13.14 8.00 5.23
C ASN A 186 -13.59 8.26 6.68
N ASP A 187 -14.71 7.67 7.13
CA ASP A 187 -15.28 7.77 8.48
C ASP A 187 -15.07 6.49 9.33
N GLY A 188 -14.27 5.55 8.82
CA GLY A 188 -13.95 4.29 9.48
C GLY A 188 -14.99 3.18 9.27
N THR A 189 -16.16 3.48 8.69
CA THR A 189 -17.11 2.45 8.29
C THR A 189 -16.57 1.63 7.11
N ARG A 190 -17.25 0.52 6.78
CA ARG A 190 -16.82 -0.37 5.69
C ARG A 190 -17.94 -0.53 4.67
N PRO A 191 -17.63 -0.54 3.36
CA PRO A 191 -18.60 -0.93 2.35
C PRO A 191 -19.17 -2.33 2.63
N SER A 192 -20.39 -2.63 2.17
CA SER A 192 -21.08 -3.87 2.54
C SER A 192 -20.36 -5.14 2.08
N ALA A 193 -19.66 -5.10 0.94
CA ALA A 193 -18.86 -6.22 0.45
C ALA A 193 -17.60 -6.48 1.33
N TRP A 194 -17.21 -5.48 2.11
CA TRP A 194 -15.99 -5.41 2.90
C TRP A 194 -16.26 -5.30 4.40
N SER A 195 -17.48 -5.63 4.85
CA SER A 195 -17.83 -5.60 6.28
C SER A 195 -16.85 -6.42 7.12
N THR A 196 -16.39 -7.54 6.55
CA THR A 196 -15.23 -8.30 7.04
C THR A 196 -14.13 -8.19 5.99
N PRO A 197 -12.89 -7.85 6.37
CA PRO A 197 -11.78 -7.81 5.43
C PRO A 197 -11.53 -9.21 4.84
N LEU A 198 -11.13 -9.26 3.57
CA LEU A 198 -10.88 -10.55 2.89
C LEU A 198 -9.56 -11.14 3.40
N HIS A 199 -9.65 -12.26 4.12
CA HIS A 199 -8.53 -12.86 4.84
C HIS A 199 -7.89 -14.02 4.08
N PHE A 200 -6.57 -13.96 3.92
CA PHE A 200 -5.72 -14.98 3.33
C PHE A 200 -4.84 -15.59 4.43
N PRO A 201 -5.25 -16.71 5.07
CA PRO A 201 -4.60 -17.23 6.27
C PRO A 201 -3.29 -17.99 6.00
N GLY A 202 -2.94 -18.20 4.73
CA GLY A 202 -1.70 -18.88 4.36
C GLY A 202 -0.47 -18.10 4.84
N TYR A 203 0.52 -18.82 5.36
CA TYR A 203 1.77 -18.24 5.83
C TYR A 203 2.94 -19.14 5.45
N LEU A 204 3.89 -18.55 4.73
CA LEU A 204 5.17 -19.12 4.32
C LEU A 204 6.31 -18.29 4.92
N SER A 205 6.34 -16.98 4.64
CA SER A 205 7.28 -16.01 5.23
C SER A 205 6.88 -14.57 4.91
N GLY A 206 7.68 -13.60 5.35
CA GLY A 206 7.54 -12.19 4.93
C GLY A 206 7.12 -11.23 6.03
N LEU A 207 6.67 -11.72 7.19
CA LEU A 207 6.33 -10.87 8.34
C LEU A 207 7.56 -10.20 8.97
N TRP A 208 8.72 -10.85 8.92
CA TRP A 208 9.94 -10.40 9.58
C TRP A 208 11.06 -10.18 8.57
N ASP A 209 11.97 -9.26 8.92
CA ASP A 209 13.28 -9.17 8.26
C ASP A 209 13.99 -10.53 8.34
N TYR A 210 14.69 -10.89 7.27
CA TYR A 210 15.30 -12.21 7.12
C TYR A 210 16.67 -12.30 7.83
N GLY A 211 16.69 -11.97 9.12
CA GLY A 211 17.89 -12.02 9.97
C GLY A 211 19.04 -11.13 9.47
N GLU A 212 20.28 -11.56 9.70
CA GLU A 212 21.50 -10.82 9.32
C GLU A 212 21.86 -10.95 7.83
N THR A 213 20.85 -11.05 6.97
CA THR A 213 21.05 -11.19 5.51
C THR A 213 21.00 -9.85 4.79
N ASN A 214 20.59 -8.75 5.45
CA ASN A 214 20.28 -7.48 4.77
C ASN A 214 19.18 -7.64 3.71
N ILE A 215 18.17 -8.45 4.03
CA ILE A 215 16.92 -8.61 3.29
C ILE A 215 15.78 -8.32 4.27
N VAL A 216 14.90 -7.40 3.90
CA VAL A 216 13.81 -6.93 4.75
C VAL A 216 12.54 -7.76 4.56
N ALA A 217 11.60 -7.60 5.50
CA ALA A 217 10.24 -8.11 5.42
C ALA A 217 9.55 -7.72 4.10
N ILE A 218 8.47 -8.43 3.77
CA ILE A 218 7.65 -8.09 2.61
C ILE A 218 6.91 -6.78 2.89
N THR A 219 6.99 -5.84 1.94
CA THR A 219 6.08 -4.68 1.93
C THR A 219 4.68 -5.17 1.58
N ASN A 220 3.73 -5.01 2.50
CA ASN A 220 2.31 -5.30 2.28
C ASN A 220 1.68 -4.20 1.43
N GLN A 221 2.05 -4.21 0.15
CA GLN A 221 1.63 -3.27 -0.86
C GLN A 221 0.40 -3.78 -1.60
N VAL A 222 -0.62 -2.92 -1.74
CA VAL A 222 -1.70 -3.09 -2.70
C VAL A 222 -1.42 -2.27 -3.97
N THR A 223 -1.70 -2.88 -5.12
CA THR A 223 -1.81 -2.22 -6.43
C THR A 223 -3.28 -2.17 -6.79
N VAL A 224 -3.78 -1.01 -7.25
CA VAL A 224 -5.18 -0.87 -7.67
C VAL A 224 -5.23 -0.47 -9.14
N ALA A 225 -5.82 -1.31 -9.99
CA ALA A 225 -5.84 -1.09 -11.44
C ALA A 225 -7.04 -1.81 -12.07
N ASP A 226 -7.62 -1.22 -13.11
CA ASP A 226 -8.63 -1.87 -13.97
C ASP A 226 -7.94 -2.86 -14.92
N ILE A 227 -7.84 -4.13 -14.52
CA ILE A 227 -7.22 -5.20 -15.31
C ILE A 227 -8.24 -6.06 -16.05
N ASP A 228 -9.51 -5.98 -15.66
CA ASP A 228 -10.63 -6.62 -16.31
C ASP A 228 -11.82 -5.63 -16.42
N PRO A 229 -11.89 -4.83 -17.50
CA PRO A 229 -12.93 -3.80 -17.66
C PRO A 229 -14.34 -4.38 -17.84
N THR A 230 -14.48 -5.71 -17.83
CA THR A 230 -15.80 -6.37 -17.79
C THR A 230 -16.35 -6.48 -16.36
N ARG A 231 -15.52 -6.23 -15.35
CA ARG A 231 -15.89 -6.13 -13.94
C ARG A 231 -16.18 -4.68 -13.59
N ALA A 232 -16.96 -4.51 -12.52
CA ALA A 232 -17.28 -3.18 -12.01
C ALA A 232 -16.22 -2.79 -10.99
N GLY A 233 -15.63 -1.61 -11.17
CA GLY A 233 -14.55 -1.10 -10.34
C GLY A 233 -13.19 -1.71 -10.70
N PRO A 234 -12.10 -1.09 -10.24
CA PRO A 234 -10.75 -1.61 -10.42
C PRO A 234 -10.49 -2.83 -9.53
N GLU A 235 -9.50 -3.63 -9.92
CA GLU A 235 -9.00 -4.76 -9.15
C GLU A 235 -7.87 -4.38 -8.18
N MET A 236 -7.74 -5.15 -7.12
CA MET A 236 -6.65 -5.06 -6.15
C MET A 236 -5.72 -6.25 -6.27
N ILE A 237 -4.43 -5.99 -6.49
CA ILE A 237 -3.40 -7.00 -6.72
C ILE A 237 -2.30 -6.85 -5.69
N PHE A 238 -1.91 -7.94 -5.04
CA PHE A 238 -0.92 -7.91 -3.96
C PHE A 238 -0.21 -9.26 -3.76
N ALA A 239 0.94 -9.21 -3.09
CA ALA A 239 1.63 -10.40 -2.62
C ALA A 239 1.16 -10.79 -1.22
N GLY A 240 0.83 -12.07 -1.03
CA GLY A 240 0.54 -12.64 0.27
C GLY A 240 1.79 -13.19 0.96
N PHE A 241 1.70 -13.44 2.27
CA PHE A 241 2.73 -14.17 3.01
C PHE A 241 2.78 -15.66 2.64
N ASP A 242 1.90 -16.15 1.76
CA ASP A 242 1.80 -17.55 1.34
C ASP A 242 2.62 -17.87 0.07
N GLY A 243 3.47 -16.95 -0.39
CA GLY A 243 4.28 -17.14 -1.60
C GLY A 243 3.48 -17.02 -2.90
N LYS A 244 2.34 -16.32 -2.86
CA LYS A 244 1.47 -16.07 -4.01
C LYS A 244 1.21 -14.59 -4.28
N ILE A 245 0.89 -14.30 -5.54
CA ILE A 245 0.21 -13.09 -5.95
C ILE A 245 -1.29 -13.36 -5.99
N HIS A 246 -2.08 -12.45 -5.43
CA HIS A 246 -3.53 -12.51 -5.37
C HIS A 246 -4.11 -11.33 -6.17
N ALA A 247 -5.23 -11.55 -6.86
CA ALA A 247 -6.06 -10.49 -7.42
C ALA A 247 -7.50 -10.62 -6.95
N VAL A 248 -8.09 -9.50 -6.55
CA VAL A 248 -9.43 -9.42 -5.95
C VAL A 248 -10.21 -8.29 -6.62
N ASP A 249 -11.46 -8.52 -6.98
CA ASP A 249 -12.32 -7.47 -7.54
C ASP A 249 -12.86 -6.52 -6.45
N ALA A 250 -13.41 -5.37 -6.87
CA ALA A 250 -14.02 -4.38 -5.97
C ALA A 250 -15.13 -4.93 -5.05
N ARG A 251 -15.66 -6.12 -5.34
CA ARG A 251 -16.71 -6.80 -4.57
C ARG A 251 -16.18 -7.95 -3.71
N ALA A 252 -14.89 -7.95 -3.42
CA ALA A 252 -14.20 -8.93 -2.59
C ALA A 252 -14.21 -10.37 -3.14
N ASN A 253 -14.36 -10.57 -4.46
CA ASN A 253 -14.19 -11.88 -5.08
C ASN A 253 -12.75 -12.09 -5.51
N ILE A 254 -12.17 -13.24 -5.15
CA ILE A 254 -10.85 -13.65 -5.65
C ILE A 254 -10.97 -13.96 -7.14
N ILE A 255 -10.17 -13.28 -7.96
CA ILE A 255 -10.07 -13.49 -9.39
C ILE A 255 -9.06 -14.60 -9.68
N PHE A 256 -7.84 -14.49 -9.13
CA PHE A 256 -6.81 -15.49 -9.25
C PHE A 256 -5.87 -15.52 -8.04
N GLU A 257 -5.16 -16.65 -7.91
CA GLU A 257 -4.03 -16.83 -7.00
C GLU A 257 -2.90 -17.53 -7.76
N VAL A 258 -1.71 -16.94 -7.80
CA VAL A 258 -0.56 -17.46 -8.57
C VAL A 258 0.64 -17.62 -7.65
N SER A 259 1.12 -18.85 -7.48
CA SER A 259 2.34 -19.12 -6.72
C SER A 259 3.58 -18.65 -7.47
N TYR A 260 4.37 -17.78 -6.82
CA TYR A 260 5.70 -17.39 -7.31
C TYR A 260 6.83 -18.15 -6.60
N THR A 261 6.58 -18.69 -5.39
CA THR A 261 7.56 -19.49 -4.64
C THR A 261 6.90 -20.49 -3.71
N GLN A 262 7.66 -21.50 -3.30
CA GLN A 262 7.38 -22.37 -2.14
C GLN A 262 8.50 -22.30 -1.10
N SER A 263 9.50 -21.46 -1.34
CA SER A 263 10.66 -21.28 -0.48
C SER A 263 10.44 -20.10 0.43
N ASP A 264 10.59 -20.34 1.74
CA ASP A 264 10.48 -19.35 2.79
C ASP A 264 11.54 -18.25 2.71
N ILE A 265 12.63 -18.45 1.97
CA ILE A 265 13.68 -17.44 1.76
C ILE A 265 13.46 -16.54 0.55
N VAL A 266 12.34 -16.68 -0.17
CA VAL A 266 12.03 -15.89 -1.37
C VAL A 266 10.82 -15.01 -1.11
N ALA A 267 10.94 -13.74 -1.43
CA ALA A 267 9.93 -12.71 -1.23
C ALA A 267 9.78 -11.85 -2.48
N THR A 268 8.74 -11.02 -2.50
CA THR A 268 8.52 -9.99 -3.53
C THR A 268 8.08 -8.71 -2.83
N GLY A 269 8.39 -7.56 -3.43
CA GLY A 269 8.13 -6.25 -2.82
C GLY A 269 6.76 -5.69 -3.19
N GLY A 270 6.46 -5.60 -4.48
CA GLY A 270 5.26 -4.97 -5.00
C GLY A 270 5.10 -5.22 -6.49
N ILE A 271 4.02 -4.70 -7.04
CA ILE A 271 3.51 -5.06 -8.37
C ILE A 271 3.30 -3.78 -9.16
N VAL A 272 3.52 -3.84 -10.48
CA VAL A 272 3.18 -2.76 -11.41
C VAL A 272 2.32 -3.31 -12.54
N VAL A 273 1.50 -2.44 -13.13
CA VAL A 273 0.49 -2.81 -14.13
C VAL A 273 0.55 -1.85 -15.31
N ALA A 274 0.70 -2.40 -16.52
CA ALA A 274 0.68 -1.64 -17.77
C ALA A 274 0.33 -2.55 -18.95
N ASP A 275 -0.27 -1.98 -19.99
CA ASP A 275 -0.45 -2.65 -21.29
C ASP A 275 0.86 -2.59 -22.09
N LEU A 276 1.65 -3.63 -21.95
CA LEU A 276 2.94 -3.81 -22.63
C LEU A 276 2.74 -4.40 -24.03
N SER A 277 1.67 -5.15 -24.27
CA SER A 277 1.39 -5.81 -25.54
C SER A 277 0.57 -4.96 -26.53
N ARG A 278 -0.09 -3.91 -26.04
CA ARG A 278 -0.99 -2.99 -26.77
C ARG A 278 -2.27 -3.64 -27.29
N ASP A 279 -2.74 -4.67 -26.62
CA ASP A 279 -4.01 -5.31 -26.95
C ASP A 279 -5.18 -4.77 -26.12
N GLY A 280 -4.91 -3.86 -25.17
CA GLY A 280 -5.89 -3.29 -24.26
C GLY A 280 -6.16 -4.13 -23.02
N ALA A 281 -5.47 -5.26 -22.84
CA ALA A 281 -5.45 -6.04 -21.61
C ALA A 281 -4.09 -5.85 -20.91
N PRO A 282 -4.06 -5.22 -19.73
CA PRO A 282 -2.79 -4.89 -19.09
C PRO A 282 -2.06 -6.14 -18.56
N GLU A 283 -0.73 -6.13 -18.64
CA GLU A 283 0.14 -7.09 -18.00
C GLU A 283 0.52 -6.66 -16.57
N ILE A 284 0.78 -7.67 -15.74
CA ILE A 284 1.17 -7.54 -14.33
C ILE A 284 2.64 -7.92 -14.21
N VAL A 285 3.47 -7.03 -13.66
CA VAL A 285 4.92 -7.21 -13.56
C VAL A 285 5.37 -7.09 -12.11
N PHE A 286 6.21 -8.02 -11.68
CA PHE A 286 6.84 -7.97 -10.35
C PHE A 286 8.18 -8.70 -10.34
N THR A 287 8.99 -8.43 -9.33
CA THR A 287 10.28 -9.10 -9.13
C THR A 287 10.35 -9.79 -7.79
N THR A 288 11.14 -10.85 -7.71
CA THR A 288 11.46 -11.52 -6.45
C THR A 288 12.89 -11.21 -6.00
N TYR A 289 13.08 -11.36 -4.70
CA TYR A 289 14.38 -11.32 -4.04
C TYR A 289 14.50 -12.44 -3.01
N SER A 290 15.71 -12.73 -2.58
CA SER A 290 15.97 -13.82 -1.65
C SER A 290 17.14 -13.57 -0.71
N THR A 291 17.23 -14.35 0.35
CA THR A 291 18.43 -14.42 1.20
C THR A 291 19.61 -15.11 0.50
N GLN A 292 19.36 -15.87 -0.57
CA GLN A 292 20.38 -16.60 -1.33
C GLN A 292 20.41 -16.19 -2.80
N GLU A 293 21.59 -16.31 -3.42
CA GLU A 293 21.75 -16.01 -4.84
C GLU A 293 21.04 -17.05 -5.72
N GLY A 294 20.58 -16.61 -6.90
CA GLY A 294 20.01 -17.50 -7.92
C GLY A 294 18.52 -17.78 -7.78
N TYR A 295 17.83 -17.14 -6.83
CA TYR A 295 16.38 -17.24 -6.63
C TYR A 295 15.60 -16.00 -7.06
N GLY A 296 16.29 -14.90 -7.38
CA GLY A 296 15.67 -13.66 -7.85
C GLY A 296 15.20 -13.78 -9.30
N GLU A 297 14.00 -13.32 -9.59
CA GLU A 297 13.36 -13.44 -10.90
C GLU A 297 12.48 -12.22 -11.20
N LEU A 298 12.32 -11.92 -12.49
CA LEU A 298 11.33 -10.99 -13.03
C LEU A 298 10.18 -11.81 -13.64
N PHE A 299 8.95 -11.52 -13.21
CA PHE A 299 7.72 -12.14 -13.68
C PHE A 299 6.89 -11.15 -14.48
N VAL A 300 6.29 -11.63 -15.56
CA VAL A 300 5.23 -10.94 -16.32
C VAL A 300 4.06 -11.89 -16.45
N LEU A 301 2.90 -11.49 -15.95
CA LEU A 301 1.63 -12.20 -16.07
C LEU A 301 0.68 -11.42 -16.98
N ASP A 302 -0.29 -12.11 -17.59
CA ASP A 302 -1.46 -11.42 -18.13
C ASP A 302 -2.43 -11.00 -17.01
N GLY A 303 -3.46 -10.20 -17.34
CA GLY A 303 -4.50 -9.78 -16.38
C GLY A 303 -5.32 -10.93 -15.78
N GLY A 304 -5.25 -12.14 -16.36
CA GLY A 304 -5.86 -13.36 -15.80
C GLY A 304 -4.93 -14.15 -14.87
N GLY A 305 -3.70 -13.67 -14.62
CA GLY A 305 -2.70 -14.34 -13.79
C GLY A 305 -1.91 -15.44 -14.50
N ASN A 306 -2.04 -15.60 -15.83
CA ASN A 306 -1.23 -16.58 -16.55
C ASN A 306 0.20 -16.06 -16.76
N LEU A 307 1.19 -16.92 -16.55
CA LEU A 307 2.59 -16.58 -16.76
C LEU A 307 2.92 -16.38 -18.25
N LEU A 308 3.34 -15.17 -18.61
CA LEU A 308 3.83 -14.84 -19.95
C LEU A 308 5.34 -14.95 -20.03
N HIS A 309 6.05 -14.33 -19.07
CA HIS A 309 7.51 -14.33 -19.02
C HIS A 309 8.04 -14.53 -17.60
N ARG A 310 9.18 -15.22 -17.52
CA ARG A 310 9.95 -15.43 -16.29
C ARG A 310 11.43 -15.37 -16.61
N LEU A 311 12.14 -14.41 -16.05
CA LEU A 311 13.55 -14.17 -16.32
C LEU A 311 14.34 -14.22 -15.02
N ALA A 312 15.49 -14.91 -15.03
CA ALA A 312 16.38 -14.92 -13.87
C ALA A 312 17.03 -13.54 -13.68
N LEU A 313 17.04 -13.06 -12.43
CA LEU A 313 17.79 -11.89 -12.01
C LEU A 313 19.11 -12.32 -11.36
N PRO A 314 20.19 -11.53 -11.50
CA PRO A 314 21.47 -11.83 -10.89
C PRO A 314 21.43 -11.70 -9.36
N GLY A 315 22.40 -12.33 -8.70
CA GLY A 315 22.59 -12.28 -7.25
C GLY A 315 21.31 -12.67 -6.51
N ARG A 316 20.93 -11.86 -5.51
CA ARG A 316 19.73 -12.06 -4.70
C ARG A 316 18.45 -11.43 -5.27
N GLY A 317 18.43 -11.04 -6.54
CA GLY A 317 17.25 -10.48 -7.19
C GLY A 317 17.06 -8.99 -6.96
N ALA A 318 15.80 -8.54 -6.85
CA ALA A 318 15.43 -7.14 -6.73
C ALA A 318 14.37 -6.92 -5.64
N MET A 319 14.75 -6.19 -4.58
CA MET A 319 13.81 -5.77 -3.53
C MET A 319 12.93 -4.59 -3.94
N PRO A 320 13.46 -3.53 -4.60
CA PRO A 320 12.63 -2.45 -5.08
C PRO A 320 11.62 -2.94 -6.12
N VAL A 321 10.41 -2.41 -6.06
CA VAL A 321 9.38 -2.63 -7.09
C VAL A 321 9.90 -2.11 -8.44
N PRO A 322 9.69 -2.83 -9.55
CA PRO A 322 10.04 -2.35 -10.88
C PRO A 322 9.36 -1.03 -11.23
N THR A 323 9.88 -0.34 -12.24
CA THR A 323 9.22 0.82 -12.86
C THR A 323 9.05 0.58 -14.35
N ILE A 324 7.87 0.87 -14.88
CA ILE A 324 7.57 0.84 -16.31
C ILE A 324 7.56 2.28 -16.83
N ALA A 325 8.47 2.60 -17.74
CA ALA A 325 8.59 3.92 -18.33
C ALA A 325 9.34 3.86 -19.66
N ASP A 326 9.14 4.85 -20.53
CA ASP A 326 10.05 5.12 -21.65
C ASP A 326 11.33 5.75 -21.08
N ALA A 327 12.35 4.92 -20.83
CA ALA A 327 13.52 5.35 -20.07
C ALA A 327 14.51 6.18 -20.89
N ASP A 328 14.48 6.06 -22.22
CA ASP A 328 15.38 6.74 -23.15
C ASP A 328 14.70 7.72 -24.11
N GLY A 329 13.37 7.82 -24.06
CA GLY A 329 12.59 8.84 -24.78
C GLY A 329 12.30 8.48 -26.23
N ASP A 330 12.29 7.19 -26.59
CA ASP A 330 12.04 6.74 -27.96
C ASP A 330 10.57 6.35 -28.24
N GLY A 331 9.72 6.35 -27.20
CA GLY A 331 8.31 5.99 -27.24
C GLY A 331 8.00 4.50 -26.97
N THR A 332 9.01 3.67 -26.74
CA THR A 332 8.87 2.26 -26.33
C THR A 332 9.06 2.15 -24.82
N LEU A 333 8.24 1.35 -24.14
CA LEU A 333 8.38 1.16 -22.70
C LEU A 333 9.55 0.22 -22.35
N ASP A 334 10.15 0.52 -21.19
CA ASP A 334 11.15 -0.30 -20.53
C ASP A 334 10.64 -0.77 -19.16
N ILE A 335 11.02 -1.98 -18.77
CA ILE A 335 10.93 -2.45 -17.38
C ILE A 335 12.29 -2.18 -16.72
N VAL A 336 12.30 -1.27 -15.75
CA VAL A 336 13.49 -0.87 -14.99
C VAL A 336 13.51 -1.61 -13.65
N VAL A 337 14.55 -2.43 -13.44
CA VAL A 337 14.71 -3.27 -12.26
C VAL A 337 15.97 -2.86 -11.50
N SER A 338 15.81 -2.43 -10.24
CA SER A 338 16.92 -2.12 -9.34
C SER A 338 17.34 -3.36 -8.56
N LEU A 339 18.59 -3.80 -8.73
CA LEU A 339 19.08 -5.05 -8.16
C LEU A 339 19.47 -4.89 -6.68
N LYS A 340 19.19 -5.93 -5.88
CA LYS A 340 19.55 -6.00 -4.46
C LYS A 340 21.05 -5.99 -4.25
N ASP A 341 21.76 -6.75 -5.09
CA ASP A 341 23.20 -6.87 -5.04
C ASP A 341 23.82 -6.23 -6.27
N SER A 342 24.89 -5.49 -6.04
CA SER A 342 25.80 -5.07 -7.09
C SER A 342 27.17 -5.63 -6.75
N GLU A 343 27.77 -6.38 -7.67
CA GLU A 343 29.22 -6.60 -7.60
C GLU A 343 29.93 -5.24 -7.73
N ASN A 344 31.11 -5.08 -7.14
CA ASN A 344 31.86 -3.82 -7.25
C ASN A 344 32.12 -3.49 -8.72
N GLY A 345 31.43 -2.47 -9.26
CA GLY A 345 31.47 -2.07 -10.66
C GLY A 345 30.56 -2.88 -11.61
N GLY A 346 29.73 -3.79 -11.08
CA GLY A 346 28.68 -4.49 -11.81
C GLY A 346 27.39 -3.67 -11.97
N PRO A 347 26.44 -4.13 -12.80
CA PRO A 347 25.17 -3.43 -13.03
C PRO A 347 24.35 -3.36 -11.74
N GLN A 348 23.87 -2.17 -11.39
CA GLN A 348 22.96 -1.93 -10.25
C GLN A 348 21.49 -1.88 -10.70
N VAL A 349 21.27 -1.63 -11.99
CA VAL A 349 19.97 -1.53 -12.62
C VAL A 349 20.02 -2.33 -13.91
N GLN A 350 18.96 -3.09 -14.18
CA GLN A 350 18.71 -3.72 -15.47
C GLN A 350 17.52 -3.03 -16.12
N VAL A 351 17.63 -2.75 -17.42
CA VAL A 351 16.60 -2.12 -18.22
C VAL A 351 16.22 -3.09 -19.32
N TYR A 352 14.97 -3.52 -19.34
CA TYR A 352 14.44 -4.45 -20.32
C TYR A 352 13.52 -3.70 -21.28
N ARG A 353 13.98 -3.48 -22.50
CA ARG A 353 13.14 -2.91 -23.56
C ARG A 353 12.03 -3.87 -23.95
N VAL A 354 10.80 -3.40 -23.95
CA VAL A 354 9.62 -4.17 -24.34
C VAL A 354 9.21 -3.79 -25.75
N GLU A 355 9.82 -4.46 -26.73
CA GLU A 355 9.61 -4.16 -28.16
C GLU A 355 8.13 -4.18 -28.54
N GLY A 356 7.69 -3.10 -29.19
CA GLY A 356 6.31 -2.93 -29.66
C GLY A 356 5.38 -2.24 -28.67
N SER A 357 5.74 -2.10 -27.40
CA SER A 357 4.99 -1.38 -26.37
C SER A 357 4.91 0.13 -26.64
N SER A 358 4.00 0.82 -25.94
CA SER A 358 3.91 2.29 -25.92
C SER A 358 3.24 2.76 -24.63
N ASP A 359 3.32 4.04 -24.32
CA ASP A 359 2.75 4.68 -23.13
C ASP A 359 1.21 4.85 -23.16
N ASN A 360 0.51 4.04 -23.96
CA ASN A 360 -0.93 4.17 -24.19
C ASN A 360 -1.79 3.73 -23.00
N CYS A 361 -1.26 2.91 -22.10
CA CYS A 361 -1.99 2.45 -20.92
C CYS A 361 -1.01 2.04 -19.80
N LEU A 362 -0.68 3.02 -18.95
CA LEU A 362 0.16 2.87 -17.75
C LEU A 362 -0.74 2.99 -16.51
N LEU A 363 -1.36 1.89 -16.09
CA LEU A 363 -2.35 1.90 -15.00
C LEU A 363 -1.71 2.09 -13.62
N TRP A 364 -0.60 1.39 -13.37
CA TRP A 364 0.17 1.50 -12.12
C TRP A 364 1.66 1.29 -12.42
N PRO A 365 2.31 2.20 -13.17
CA PRO A 365 3.66 2.02 -13.71
C PRO A 365 4.78 2.05 -12.69
N THR A 366 4.54 2.60 -11.50
CA THR A 366 5.54 2.64 -10.43
C THR A 366 5.03 1.84 -9.24
N GLY A 367 5.93 1.48 -8.32
CA GLY A 367 5.53 0.83 -7.08
C GLY A 367 4.47 1.61 -6.30
N ARG A 368 4.23 2.90 -6.51
CA ARG A 368 3.20 3.67 -5.77
C ARG A 368 2.24 4.38 -6.71
N GLY A 369 1.87 3.74 -7.82
CA GLY A 369 0.90 4.24 -8.80
C GLY A 369 1.54 5.22 -9.77
N THR A 370 1.90 6.41 -9.29
CA THR A 370 2.40 7.50 -10.14
C THR A 370 3.86 7.85 -9.82
N THR A 371 4.41 8.84 -10.50
CA THR A 371 5.71 9.45 -10.15
C THR A 371 5.64 10.29 -8.87
N PHE A 372 4.45 10.70 -8.44
CA PHE A 372 4.23 11.32 -7.13
C PHE A 372 4.23 10.32 -5.98
N ARG A 373 4.14 9.02 -6.29
CA ARG A 373 4.11 7.93 -5.32
C ARG A 373 2.94 8.03 -4.33
N ASP A 374 1.84 8.58 -4.81
CA ASP A 374 0.62 8.89 -4.08
C ASP A 374 -0.23 7.65 -3.76
N GLY A 375 -0.05 6.53 -4.47
CA GLY A 375 -0.90 5.35 -4.30
C GLY A 375 -2.37 5.64 -4.56
N TYR A 376 -2.67 6.54 -5.51
CA TYR A 376 -4.03 7.01 -5.76
C TYR A 376 -4.52 6.63 -7.15
N LEU A 377 -5.71 6.05 -7.22
CA LEU A 377 -6.48 5.89 -8.44
C LEU A 377 -7.72 6.80 -8.34
N PRO A 378 -7.74 7.95 -9.03
CA PRO A 378 -8.85 8.89 -8.93
C PRO A 378 -10.16 8.29 -9.45
N PRO A 379 -11.33 8.80 -8.98
CA PRO A 379 -12.62 8.48 -9.56
C PRO A 379 -12.65 8.70 -11.09
N GLY A 380 -13.31 7.78 -11.81
CA GLY A 380 -13.34 7.70 -13.28
C GLY A 380 -14.40 8.55 -13.99
#